data_AF-A8YI29-F1
#
_entry.id   AF-A8YI29-F1
#
_cell.length_a   1.000
_cell.length_b   1.000
_cell.length_c   1.000
_cell.angle_alpha   90.00
_cell.angle_beta   90.00
_cell.angle_gamma   90.00
#
_symmetry.space_group_name_H-M   'P 1'
#
loop_
_entity.id
_entity.type
_entity.pdbx_description
1 polymer ?
#
loop_
_entity_poly.entity_id
_entity_poly.type
_entity_poly.pdbx_seq_one_letter_code
_entity_poly.pdbx_strand_id
1 'polypeptide(L)'
;MRLRHHHTIRYESMIYERVKNCSIEEISREEGLGWEEVQLIFNHCAKELEKEEWEAPERISLDEFSHLKGHKDFITTVVDLEKKI
;
A
#
# COMPACT_ATOMS: atom_id res chain seq x y z
N MET A 1 -8.39 17.29 13.38
CA MET A 1 -9.26 17.95 12.39
C MET A 1 -9.55 16.91 11.32
N ARG A 2 -10.76 16.32 11.27
CA ARG A 2 -11.12 15.35 10.22
C ARG A 2 -11.28 16.13 8.90
N LEU A 3 -10.40 15.92 7.94
CA LEU A 3 -10.67 16.30 6.56
C LEU A 3 -11.98 15.62 6.15
N ARG A 4 -12.88 16.34 5.48
CA ARG A 4 -14.17 15.81 5.01
C ARG A 4 -13.90 14.60 4.12
N HIS A 5 -14.13 13.39 4.64
CA HIS A 5 -14.21 12.20 3.81
C HIS A 5 -15.40 12.38 2.86
N HIS A 6 -15.10 12.52 1.57
CA HIS A 6 -16.12 12.66 0.54
C HIS A 6 -16.83 11.32 0.27
N HIS A 7 -16.20 10.21 0.67
CA HIS A 7 -16.63 8.87 0.38
C HIS A 7 -16.95 8.07 1.64
N THR A 8 -17.70 6.98 1.45
CA THR A 8 -17.99 6.05 2.55
C THR A 8 -16.79 5.15 2.80
N ILE A 9 -16.60 4.72 4.05
CA ILE A 9 -15.54 3.77 4.43
C ILE A 9 -15.54 2.53 3.53
N ARG A 10 -16.73 1.97 3.23
CA ARG A 10 -16.88 0.80 2.36
C ARG A 10 -16.33 1.05 0.95
N TYR A 11 -16.58 2.24 0.40
CA TYR A 11 -16.10 2.60 -0.93
C TYR A 11 -14.58 2.77 -0.93
N GLU A 12 -14.03 3.47 0.07
CA GLU A 12 -12.59 3.64 0.23
C GLU A 12 -11.86 2.31 0.39
N SER A 13 -12.40 1.38 1.20
CA SER A 13 -11.85 0.03 1.34
C SER A 13 -11.88 -0.76 0.03
N MET A 14 -12.95 -0.63 -0.77
CA MET A 14 -13.03 -1.27 -2.08
C MET A 14 -11.96 -0.73 -3.03
N ILE A 15 -11.77 0.59 -3.08
CA ILE A 15 -10.72 1.23 -3.89
C ILE A 15 -9.34 0.72 -3.48
N TYR A 16 -9.06 0.70 -2.17
CA TYR A 16 -7.79 0.22 -1.63
C TYR A 16 -7.47 -1.22 -2.05
N GLU A 17 -8.43 -2.15 -1.91
CA GLU A 17 -8.23 -3.55 -2.31
C GLU A 17 -8.04 -3.73 -3.82
N ARG A 18 -8.67 -2.88 -4.64
CA ARG A 18 -8.52 -2.94 -6.10
C ARG A 18 -7.16 -2.40 -6.56
N VAL A 19 -6.66 -1.33 -5.96
CA VAL A 19 -5.32 -0.77 -6.25
C VAL A 19 -4.19 -1.76 -5.88
N LYS A 20 -4.41 -2.72 -4.98
CA LYS A 20 -3.42 -3.80 -4.76
C LYS A 20 -3.21 -4.71 -5.97
N ASN A 21 -4.23 -4.82 -6.84
CA ASN A 21 -4.25 -5.74 -7.98
C ASN A 21 -4.17 -5.04 -9.34
N CYS A 22 -4.40 -3.73 -9.38
CA CYS A 22 -4.42 -2.89 -10.58
C CYS A 22 -3.70 -1.56 -10.32
N SER A 23 -3.37 -0.80 -11.36
CA SER A 23 -2.72 0.51 -11.18
C SER A 23 -3.69 1.60 -10.67
N ILE A 24 -3.16 2.65 -10.05
CA ILE A 24 -3.94 3.83 -9.60
C ILE A 24 -4.63 4.50 -10.80
N GLU A 25 -3.93 4.58 -11.94
CA GLU A 25 -4.43 5.14 -13.19
C GLU A 25 -5.65 4.39 -13.73
N GLU A 26 -5.64 3.06 -13.67
CA GLU A 26 -6.77 2.23 -14.11
C GLU A 26 -8.00 2.47 -13.24
N ILE A 27 -7.82 2.47 -11.92
CA ILE A 27 -8.92 2.71 -10.97
C ILE A 27 -9.46 4.14 -11.10
N SER A 28 -8.58 5.14 -11.26
CA SER A 28 -8.96 6.53 -11.52
C SER A 28 -9.86 6.65 -12.75
N ARG A 29 -9.52 5.97 -13.84
CA ARG A 29 -10.31 5.97 -15.07
C ARG A 29 -11.66 5.27 -14.91
N GLU A 30 -11.68 4.11 -14.26
CA GLU A 30 -12.90 3.31 -14.11
C GLU A 30 -13.92 3.93 -13.16
N GLU A 31 -13.43 4.55 -12.08
CA GLU A 31 -14.27 5.14 -11.05
C GLU A 31 -14.57 6.64 -11.30
N GLY A 32 -13.93 7.23 -12.31
CA GLY A 32 -14.08 8.65 -12.64
C GLY A 32 -13.50 9.58 -11.58
N LEU A 33 -12.53 9.10 -10.79
CA LEU A 33 -11.86 9.84 -9.72
C LEU A 33 -10.57 10.47 -10.22
N GLY A 34 -10.15 11.56 -9.60
CA GLY A 34 -8.81 12.11 -9.85
C GLY A 34 -7.72 11.14 -9.39
N TRP A 35 -6.59 11.08 -10.10
CA TRP A 35 -5.47 10.22 -9.71
C TRP A 35 -5.00 10.50 -8.26
N GLU A 36 -4.86 11.78 -7.91
CA GLU A 36 -4.48 12.21 -6.56
C GLU A 36 -5.51 11.79 -5.50
N GLU A 37 -6.78 11.76 -5.87
CA GLU A 37 -7.86 11.33 -4.97
C GLU A 37 -7.78 9.84 -4.67
N VAL A 38 -7.56 9.00 -5.70
CA VAL A 38 -7.34 7.56 -5.52
C VAL A 38 -6.09 7.30 -4.68
N GLN A 39 -5.01 8.05 -4.93
CA GLN A 39 -3.79 7.94 -4.15
C GLN A 39 -4.00 8.33 -2.67
N LEU A 40 -4.76 9.39 -2.40
CA LEU A 40 -5.11 9.81 -1.04
C LEU A 40 -5.93 8.74 -0.31
N ILE A 41 -6.92 8.15 -0.97
CA ILE A 41 -7.73 7.05 -0.42
C ILE A 41 -6.83 5.87 -0.08
N PHE A 42 -5.96 5.46 -1.01
CA PHE A 42 -5.05 4.33 -0.81
C PHE A 42 -4.14 4.55 0.41
N ASN A 43 -3.48 5.70 0.48
CA ASN A 43 -2.56 6.04 1.57
C ASN A 43 -3.29 6.14 2.92
N HIS A 44 -4.51 6.69 2.94
CA HIS A 44 -5.33 6.75 4.15
C HIS A 44 -5.68 5.35 4.66
N CYS A 45 -6.18 4.47 3.79
CA CYS A 45 -6.50 3.09 4.15
C CYS A 45 -5.26 2.30 4.61
N ALA A 46 -4.13 2.43 3.90
CA ALA A 46 -2.88 1.78 4.29
C ALA A 46 -2.43 2.19 5.70
N LYS A 47 -2.46 3.49 6.00
CA LYS A 47 -2.05 4.03 7.30
C LYS A 47 -2.96 3.60 8.44
N GLU A 48 -4.26 3.43 8.20
CA GLU A 48 -5.17 2.91 9.23
C GLU A 48 -4.92 1.41 9.49
N LEU A 49 -4.49 0.64 8.48
CA LEU A 49 -4.11 -0.77 8.63
C LEU A 49 -2.73 -0.95 9.27
N GLU A 50 -1.79 -0.01 9.05
CA GLU A 50 -0.49 0.01 9.76
C GLU A 50 -0.63 0.14 11.29
N LYS A 51 -1.80 0.55 11.80
CA LYS A 51 -2.08 0.64 13.23
C LYS A 51 -2.41 -0.72 13.88
N GLU A 52 -2.47 -1.81 13.13
CA GLU A 52 -2.48 -3.14 13.75
C GLU A 52 -1.21 -3.32 14.58
N GLU A 53 -1.35 -3.75 15.84
CA GLU A 53 -0.21 -4.06 16.70
C GLU A 53 0.63 -5.14 16.02
N TRP A 54 1.83 -4.73 15.59
CA TRP A 54 2.81 -5.64 15.04
C TRP A 54 3.56 -6.33 16.18
N GLU A 55 3.45 -7.65 16.29
CA GLU A 55 4.29 -8.44 17.18
C GLU A 55 5.74 -8.46 16.68
N ALA A 56 6.71 -8.20 17.56
CA ALA A 56 8.12 -8.20 17.16
C ALA A 56 8.52 -9.58 16.60
N PRO A 57 9.09 -9.66 15.39
CA PRO A 57 9.41 -10.93 14.76
C PRO A 57 10.58 -11.61 15.48
N GLU A 58 10.51 -12.92 15.68
CA GLU A 58 11.63 -13.66 16.27
C GLU A 58 12.81 -13.78 15.29
N ARG A 59 12.51 -13.92 14.00
CA ARG A 59 13.50 -14.07 12.92
C ARG A 59 13.07 -13.30 11.68
N ILE A 60 14.01 -12.54 11.13
CA ILE A 60 13.81 -11.80 9.87
C ILE A 60 14.80 -12.28 8.81
N SER A 61 14.35 -12.32 7.56
CA SER A 61 15.20 -12.41 6.39
C SER A 61 15.32 -11.04 5.75
N LEU A 62 16.55 -10.65 5.44
CA LEU A 62 16.90 -9.42 4.75
C LEU A 62 17.67 -9.78 3.49
N ASP A 63 17.22 -9.28 2.35
CA ASP A 63 17.93 -9.41 1.09
C ASP A 63 17.91 -8.08 0.32
N GLU A 64 18.92 -7.85 -0.50
CA GLU A 64 19.04 -6.64 -1.31
C GLU A 64 19.47 -6.98 -2.74
N PHE A 65 18.72 -6.47 -3.71
CA PHE A 65 19.04 -6.64 -5.12
C PHE A 65 18.89 -5.32 -5.90
N SER A 66 19.68 -5.17 -6.95
CA SER A 66 19.59 -3.99 -7.82
C SER A 66 18.31 -4.04 -8.67
N HIS A 67 17.49 -3.00 -8.60
CA HIS A 67 16.32 -2.84 -9.48
C HIS A 67 16.74 -2.66 -10.94
N LEU A 68 17.79 -1.85 -11.18
CA LEU A 68 18.40 -1.62 -12.48
C LEU A 68 19.92 -1.67 -12.38
N LYS A 69 20.55 -2.49 -13.22
CA LYS A 69 22.00 -2.70 -13.19
C LYS A 69 22.76 -1.40 -13.46
N GLY A 70 23.64 -1.01 -12.55
CA GLY A 70 24.52 0.16 -12.70
C GLY A 70 23.90 1.50 -12.29
N HIS A 71 22.63 1.53 -11.90
CA HIS A 71 21.95 2.76 -11.49
C HIS A 71 22.04 3.05 -9.99
N LYS A 72 22.55 2.10 -9.20
CA LYS A 72 22.57 2.15 -7.73
C LYS A 72 21.17 2.26 -7.10
N ASP A 73 20.15 1.86 -7.84
CA ASP A 73 18.79 1.67 -7.34
C ASP A 73 18.68 0.26 -6.80
N PHE A 74 18.62 0.13 -5.47
CA PHE A 74 18.52 -1.14 -4.77
C PHE A 74 17.13 -1.29 -4.14
N ILE A 75 16.60 -2.50 -4.19
CA ILE A 75 15.41 -2.90 -3.47
C ILE A 75 15.87 -3.80 -2.33
N THR A 76 15.49 -3.43 -1.11
CA THR A 76 15.66 -4.27 0.07
C THR A 76 14.33 -4.96 0.36
N THR A 77 14.35 -6.28 0.50
CA THR A 77 13.21 -7.06 0.96
C THR A 77 13.40 -7.41 2.43
N VAL A 78 12.32 -7.26 3.21
CA VAL A 78 12.28 -7.60 4.63
C VAL A 78 11.12 -8.56 4.84
N VAL A 79 11.42 -9.78 5.31
CA VAL A 79 10.42 -10.84 5.51
C VAL A 79 10.50 -11.35 6.95
N ASP A 80 9.36 -11.41 7.62
CA ASP A 80 9.21 -12.14 8.87
C ASP A 80 9.14 -13.64 8.57
N LEU A 81 10.10 -14.41 9.07
CA LEU A 81 10.22 -15.84 8.79
C LEU A 81 9.20 -16.69 9.56
N GLU A 82 8.57 -16.15 10.60
CA GLU A 82 7.56 -16.86 11.40
C GLU A 82 6.14 -16.64 10.88
N LYS A 83 5.92 -15.55 10.13
CA LYS A 83 4.62 -15.21 9.57
C LYS A 83 4.35 -16.07 8.33
N LYS A 84 3.67 -17.21 8.54
CA LYS A 84 3.17 -18.05 7.43
C LYS A 84 2.11 -17.27 6.64
N ILE A 85 2.33 -17.18 5.32
CA ILE A 85 1.38 -16.63 4.34
C ILE A 85 0.19 -17.59 4.18
#